data_AF-A0A7C6ML38-F1
#
_entry.id   AF-A0A7C6ML38-F1
#
_cell.length_a   1.000
_cell.length_b   1.000
_cell.length_c   1.000
_cell.angle_alpha   90.00
_cell.angle_beta   90.00
_cell.angle_gamma   90.00
#
_symmetry.space_group_name_H-M   'P 1'
#
loop_
_entity.id
_entity.type
_entity.pdbx_description
1 polymer ?
#
loop_
_entity_poly.entity_id
_entity_poly.type
_entity_poly.pdbx_seq_one_letter_code
_entity_poly.pdbx_strand_id
1 'polypeptide(L)' 'MLKKIFSIIKKVIYSFFLIYGYNVLASPLNLIIPINIITVALVMLFGFPTLISLIIIYLLIF' A
#
# COMPACT_ATOMS: atom_id res chain seq x y z
N MET A 1 15.97 -16.86 -13.30
CA MET A 1 15.95 -16.22 -11.97
C MET A 1 15.77 -14.70 -12.06
N LEU A 2 16.55 -13.98 -12.89
CA LEU A 2 16.40 -12.53 -13.09
C LEU A 2 14.95 -12.06 -13.35
N LYS A 3 14.20 -12.75 -14.22
CA LYS A 3 12.80 -12.39 -14.53
C LYS A 3 11.90 -12.36 -13.28
N LYS A 4 12.11 -13.28 -12.33
CA LYS A 4 11.33 -13.38 -11.08
C LYS A 4 11.70 -12.26 -10.11
N ILE A 5 12.99 -11.93 -10.03
CA ILE A 5 13.50 -10.80 -9.24
C ILE A 5 12.94 -9.48 -9.78
N PHE A 6 12.99 -9.25 -11.09
CA PHE A 6 12.39 -8.06 -11.72
C PHE A 6 10.88 -7.98 -11.50
N SER A 7 10.17 -9.11 -11.51
CA SER A 7 8.73 -9.15 -11.20
C SER A 7 8.45 -8.72 -9.75
N ILE A 8 9.27 -9.18 -8.81
CA ILE A 8 9.18 -8.78 -7.39
C ILE A 8 9.43 -7.28 -7.24
N ILE A 9 10.51 -6.76 -7.83
CA ILE A 9 10.84 -5.34 -7.78
C ILE A 9 9.70 -4.48 -8.34
N LYS A 10 9.11 -4.88 -9.47
CA LYS A 10 7.95 -4.17 -10.04
C LYS A 10 6.76 -4.14 -9.09
N LYS A 11 6.46 -5.25 -8.41
CA LYS A 11 5.36 -5.30 -7.43
C LYS A 11 5.63 -4.41 -6.22
N VAL A 12 6.87 -4.36 -5.74
CA VAL A 12 7.27 -3.46 -4.65
C VAL A 12 7.06 -2.01 -5.08
N ILE A 13 7.59 -1.61 -6.24
CA ILE A 13 7.41 -0.26 -6.80
C ILE A 13 5.92 0.09 -6.92
N TYR A 14 5.11 -0.81 -7.50
CA TYR A 14 3.68 -0.60 -7.63
C TYR A 14 2.98 -0.42 -6.28
N SER A 15 3.38 -1.18 -5.26
CA SER A 15 2.83 -1.07 -3.90
C SER A 15 3.15 0.29 -3.26
N PHE A 16 4.38 0.78 -3.43
CA PHE A 16 4.77 2.12 -2.99
C PHE A 16 3.92 3.20 -3.68
N PHE A 17 3.76 3.12 -5.00
CA PHE A 17 2.94 4.09 -5.75
C PHE A 17 1.46 4.03 -5.37
N LEU A 18 0.92 2.83 -5.09
CA LEU A 18 -0.47 2.67 -4.64
C LEU A 18 -0.71 3.36 -3.30
N ILE A 19 0.13 3.07 -2.30
CA ILE A 19 -0.02 3.65 -0.96
C ILE A 19 0.23 5.16 -1.01
N TYR A 20 1.27 5.60 -1.71
CA TYR A 20 1.59 7.02 -1.84
C TYR A 20 0.49 7.79 -2.57
N GLY A 21 -0.01 7.26 -3.69
CA GLY A 21 -1.10 7.87 -4.46
C GLY A 21 -2.36 8.03 -3.61
N TYR A 22 -2.70 7.01 -2.81
CA TYR A 22 -3.78 7.11 -1.83
C TYR A 22 -3.50 8.23 -0.80
N ASN A 23 -2.32 8.24 -0.18
CA ASN A 23 -2.00 9.22 0.88
C ASN A 23 -2.05 10.67 0.37
N VAL A 24 -1.66 10.93 -0.88
CA VAL A 24 -1.79 12.27 -1.48
C VAL A 24 -3.25 12.70 -1.54
N LEU A 25 -4.16 11.80 -1.91
CA LEU A 25 -5.60 12.08 -1.98
C LEU A 25 -6.24 12.19 -0.58
N ALA A 26 -5.76 11.40 0.38
CA ALA A 26 -6.34 11.28 1.71
C ALA A 26 -5.73 12.24 2.75
N SER A 27 -4.63 12.92 2.41
CA SER A 27 -3.94 13.90 3.26
C SER A 27 -4.87 14.99 3.84
N PRO A 28 -5.81 15.59 3.08
CA PRO A 28 -6.73 16.60 3.64
C PRO A 28 -7.66 16.07 4.73
N LEU A 29 -7.88 14.76 4.78
CA LEU A 29 -8.70 14.09 5.78
C LEU A 29 -7.87 13.59 6.98
N ASN A 30 -6.56 13.82 6.98
CA ASN A 30 -5.61 13.23 7.94
C ASN A 30 -5.68 11.69 8.01
N LEU A 31 -6.11 11.03 6.93
CA LEU A 31 -6.19 9.56 6.81
C LEU A 31 -4.94 9.05 6.10
N ILE A 32 -3.82 9.00 6.81
CA ILE A 32 -2.52 8.62 6.23
C ILE A 32 -2.18 7.18 6.60
N ILE A 33 -2.02 6.33 5.59
CA ILE A 33 -1.51 4.96 5.78
C ILE A 33 0.03 5.02 5.79
N PRO A 34 0.71 4.56 6.86
CA PRO A 34 2.16 4.60 6.93
C PRO A 34 2.78 3.68 5.86
N ILE A 35 3.82 4.17 5.19
CA ILE A 35 4.58 3.40 4.20
C ILE A 35 5.72 2.69 4.93
N ASN A 36 5.51 1.42 5.29
CA ASN A 36 6.51 0.58 5.94
C ASN A 36 6.53 -0.82 5.32
N ILE A 37 7.44 -1.68 5.79
CA ILE A 37 7.62 -3.02 5.23
C ILE A 37 6.33 -3.85 5.31
N ILE A 38 5.54 -3.70 6.37
CA ILE A 38 4.30 -4.45 6.58
C ILE A 38 3.22 -3.99 5.58
N THR A 39 2.95 -2.69 5.48
CA THR A 39 1.92 -2.17 4.57
C THR A 39 2.28 -2.42 3.11
N VAL A 40 3.56 -2.25 2.74
CA VAL A 40 4.06 -2.59 1.40
C VAL A 40 3.94 -4.08 1.12
N ALA A 41 4.29 -4.96 2.07
CA ALA A 41 4.16 -6.41 1.88
C ALA A 41 2.69 -6.84 1.72
N LEU A 42 1.78 -6.29 2.52
CA LEU A 42 0.35 -6.56 2.41
C LEU A 42 -0.20 -6.13 1.04
N VAL A 43 0.11 -4.90 0.60
CA VAL A 43 -0.30 -4.42 -0.73
C VAL A 43 0.35 -5.24 -1.85
N MET A 44 1.58 -5.71 -1.67
CA MET A 44 2.25 -6.56 -2.64
C MET A 44 1.59 -7.94 -2.79
N LEU A 45 1.06 -8.50 -1.71
CA LEU A 45 0.40 -9.81 -1.67
C LEU A 45 -1.05 -9.74 -2.15
N PHE A 46 -1.81 -8.75 -1.67
CA PHE A 46 -3.27 -8.67 -1.86
C PHE A 46 -3.71 -7.52 -2.78
N GLY A 47 -2.82 -6.61 -3.16
CA GLY A 47 -3.09 -5.54 -4.12
C GLY A 47 -3.96 -4.41 -3.58
N PHE A 48 -4.74 -3.80 -4.47
CA PHE A 48 -5.67 -2.71 -4.16
C PHE A 48 -6.69 -3.02 -3.04
N PRO A 49 -7.29 -4.24 -2.94
CA PRO A 49 -8.16 -4.60 -1.81
C PRO A 49 -7.56 -4.32 -0.43
N THR A 50 -6.25 -4.47 -0.28
CA THR A 50 -5.54 -4.15 0.97
C THR A 50 -5.72 -2.70 1.39
N LEU A 51 -5.67 -1.76 0.44
CA LEU A 51 -5.84 -0.35 0.77
C LEU A 51 -7.22 -0.11 1.36
N ILE A 52 -8.27 -0.69 0.75
CA ILE A 52 -9.64 -0.58 1.26
C ILE A 52 -9.72 -1.13 2.69
N SER A 53 -9.15 -2.31 2.93
CA SER A 53 -9.14 -2.91 4.27
C SER A 53 -8.36 -2.07 5.28
N LEU A 54 -7.20 -1.53 4.92
CA LEU A 54 -6.39 -0.67 5.79
C LEU A 54 -7.11 0.63 6.13
N ILE A 55 -7.84 1.22 5.17
CA ILE A 55 -8.68 2.41 5.39
C ILE A 55 -9.79 2.09 6.39
N ILE A 56 -10.51 0.98 6.20
CA ILE A 56 -11.59 0.57 7.11
C ILE A 56 -11.03 0.32 8.51
N ILE A 57 -9.90 -0.38 8.63
CA ILE A 57 -9.24 -0.64 9.92
C ILE A 57 -8.85 0.69 10.59
N TYR A 58 -8.26 1.62 9.84
CA TYR A 58 -7.88 2.93 10.36
C TYR A 58 -9.10 3.67 10.93
N LEU A 59 -10.20 3.74 10.16
CA LEU A 59 -11.43 4.43 10.55
C LEU A 59 -12.19 3.80 11.73
N LEU A 60 -12.03 2.49 11.95
CA LEU A 60 -12.72 1.78 13.03
C LEU A 60 -11.93 1.79 14.34
N ILE A 61 -10.59 1.87 14.27
CA ILE A 61 -9.72 1.76 15.44
C ILE A 61 -9.25 3.15 15.94
N PHE A 62 -9.13 4.14 15.06
CA PHE A 62 -8.64 5.48 15.36
C PHE A 62 -9.71 6.54 15.06
#